data_AF-A0A961EV89-F1
#
_entry.id   AF-A0A961EV89-F1
#
_cell.length_a   1.000
_cell.length_b   1.000
_cell.length_c   1.000
_cell.angle_alpha   90.00
_cell.angle_beta   90.00
_cell.angle_gamma   90.00
#
_symmetry.space_group_name_H-M   'P 1'
#
loop_
_entity.id
_entity.type
_entity.pdbx_description
1 polymer ?
#
loop_
_entity_poly.entity_id
_entity_poly.type
_entity_poly.pdbx_seq_one_letter_code
_entity_poly.pdbx_strand_id
1 'polypeptide(L)'
;WVLPDAKVNWIIQEVGIPFFKKQDFASGHYYMVQSLLRAILNPEMGHDEIVAIRDTIVPGSRIDPAQLPDEDYITDLKSKREKSRIESDRDHAGWITYTGMVISFCIFFWMLFRIVRLQLRLAKDVADPKERHDLMDDAILDFSAAGLFLPLGIVALEWAYASSFWSVLLIPVGVIGSWLLHDLALKSVRNVSRKCSECGKTMQKLGEAEDDAYLDAGQRAEEALGSVDYDVWICECGASQIVRFKEVSSQQKCPSCQYRTYTVTKTKIIQKPTTESAGKGERTMQCSYCGFEAKSKYSIPKTEASGSDQKAAAGMGAAAALHAALDSSLALEEKPSSESFSHDDSQYEPSNSSDSNDSSSSDWDIPDDFGGGESGGGGASSDY
;
A
#
# COMPACT_ATOMS: atom_id res chain seq x y z
N TRP A 1 43.20 -15.24 28.22
CA TRP A 1 44.04 -15.13 27.01
C TRP A 1 43.34 -15.78 25.84
N VAL A 2 42.61 -15.00 25.03
CA VAL A 2 41.92 -15.53 23.84
C VAL A 2 42.49 -14.79 22.63
N LEU A 3 43.25 -15.49 21.79
CA LEU A 3 43.73 -14.94 20.53
C LEU A 3 42.50 -14.64 19.63
N PRO A 4 42.39 -13.46 19.01
CA PRO A 4 41.28 -13.17 18.11
C PRO A 4 41.18 -14.23 17.00
N ASP A 5 39.96 -14.70 16.74
CA ASP A 5 39.69 -15.78 15.77
C ASP A 5 40.27 -15.46 14.37
N ALA A 6 40.22 -14.20 13.96
CA ALA A 6 40.85 -13.73 12.73
C ALA A 6 42.37 -14.01 12.68
N LYS A 7 43.09 -13.80 13.77
CA LYS A 7 44.54 -14.07 13.84
C LYS A 7 44.84 -15.57 13.81
N VAL A 8 44.02 -16.38 14.48
CA VAL A 8 44.10 -17.84 14.40
C VAL A 8 43.90 -18.30 12.95
N ASN A 9 42.90 -17.74 12.26
CA ASN A 9 42.61 -18.05 10.87
C ASN A 9 43.79 -17.70 9.95
N TRP A 10 44.40 -16.52 10.10
CA TRP A 10 45.58 -16.13 9.30
C TRP A 10 46.75 -17.10 9.50
N ILE A 11 47.04 -17.49 10.74
CA ILE A 11 48.13 -18.45 11.05
C ILE A 11 47.86 -19.81 10.39
N ILE A 12 46.63 -20.31 10.46
CA ILE A 12 46.27 -21.59 9.86
C ILE A 12 46.36 -21.50 8.33
N GLN A 13 45.68 -20.52 7.73
CA GLN A 13 45.51 -20.44 6.28
C GLN A 13 46.78 -20.04 5.54
N GLU A 14 47.55 -19.11 6.10
CA GLU A 14 48.65 -18.46 5.38
C GLU A 14 50.03 -18.94 5.85
N VAL A 15 50.13 -19.47 7.07
CA VAL A 15 51.39 -20.06 7.58
C VAL A 15 51.34 -21.58 7.51
N GLY A 16 50.31 -22.24 8.04
CA GLY A 16 50.27 -23.71 8.13
C GLY A 16 49.99 -24.42 6.80
N ILE A 17 48.86 -24.08 6.17
CA ILE A 17 48.36 -24.77 4.98
C ILE A 17 49.37 -24.82 3.80
N PRO A 18 50.16 -23.76 3.50
CA PRO A 18 51.14 -23.82 2.42
C PRO A 18 52.23 -24.89 2.60
N PHE A 19 52.64 -25.17 3.84
CA PHE A 19 53.61 -26.23 4.14
C PHE A 19 52.95 -27.61 4.13
N PHE A 20 51.73 -27.72 4.65
CA PHE A 20 50.98 -28.98 4.64
C PHE A 20 50.64 -29.45 3.22
N LYS A 21 50.34 -28.51 2.30
CA LYS A 21 50.19 -28.80 0.87
C LYS A 21 51.46 -29.37 0.22
N LYS A 22 52.64 -29.04 0.77
CA LYS A 22 53.95 -29.55 0.34
C LYS A 22 54.39 -30.81 1.09
N GLN A 23 53.52 -31.39 1.92
CA GLN A 23 53.80 -32.53 2.80
C GLN A 23 54.91 -32.27 3.85
N ASP A 24 55.27 -31.01 4.10
CA ASP A 24 56.24 -30.63 5.13
C ASP A 24 55.51 -30.22 6.42
N PHE A 25 55.08 -31.22 7.19
CA PHE A 25 54.32 -30.97 8.42
C PHE A 25 55.19 -30.43 9.56
N ALA A 26 56.47 -30.81 9.61
CA ALA A 26 57.37 -30.40 10.70
C ALA A 26 57.62 -28.90 10.67
N SER A 27 57.99 -28.36 9.51
CA SER A 27 58.21 -26.92 9.34
C SER A 27 56.90 -26.15 9.48
N GLY A 28 55.79 -26.67 8.95
CA GLY A 28 54.47 -26.04 9.07
C GLY A 28 54.04 -25.84 10.53
N HIS A 29 54.14 -26.88 11.37
CA HIS A 29 53.82 -26.77 12.80
C HIS A 29 54.79 -25.82 13.52
N TYR A 30 56.08 -25.91 13.21
CA TYR A 30 57.09 -25.07 13.83
C TYR A 30 56.82 -23.57 13.57
N TYR A 31 56.57 -23.18 12.31
CA TYR A 31 56.27 -21.79 11.98
C TYR A 31 54.91 -21.32 12.49
N MET A 32 53.89 -22.19 12.53
CA MET A 32 52.61 -21.87 13.17
C MET A 32 52.80 -21.55 14.67
N VAL A 33 53.61 -22.33 15.38
CA VAL A 33 53.91 -22.08 16.81
C VAL A 33 54.71 -20.78 16.98
N GLN A 34 55.68 -20.51 16.11
CA GLN A 34 56.42 -19.24 16.11
C GLN A 34 55.50 -18.04 15.88
N SER A 35 54.58 -18.11 14.91
CA SER A 35 53.61 -17.05 14.63
C SER A 35 52.58 -16.89 15.74
N LEU A 36 52.13 -17.99 16.36
CA LEU A 36 51.22 -17.98 17.50
C LEU A 36 51.86 -17.29 18.71
N LEU A 37 53.10 -17.66 19.06
CA LEU A 37 53.83 -17.06 20.16
C LEU A 37 54.08 -15.57 19.93
N ARG A 38 54.45 -15.18 18.70
CA ARG A 38 54.57 -13.77 18.31
C ARG A 38 53.28 -12.99 18.51
N ALA A 39 52.15 -13.57 18.10
CA ALA A 39 50.83 -12.94 18.23
C ALA A 39 50.34 -12.86 19.69
N ILE A 40 50.76 -13.79 20.55
CA ILE A 40 50.48 -13.77 21.99
C ILE A 40 51.32 -12.72 22.71
N LEU A 41 52.62 -12.63 22.39
CA LEU A 41 53.55 -11.68 22.99
C LEU A 41 53.31 -10.23 22.53
N ASN A 42 52.86 -10.04 21.28
CA ASN A 42 52.55 -8.73 20.72
C ASN A 42 51.14 -8.74 20.12
N PRO A 43 50.10 -8.44 20.93
CA PRO A 43 48.72 -8.56 20.50
C PRO A 43 48.29 -7.49 19.49
N GLU A 44 49.05 -6.41 19.33
CA GLU A 44 48.84 -5.36 18.33
C GLU A 44 49.46 -5.68 16.96
N MET A 45 50.19 -6.80 16.84
CA MET A 45 50.85 -7.20 15.60
C MET A 45 49.85 -7.29 14.43
N GLY A 46 50.18 -6.61 13.33
CA GLY A 46 49.40 -6.58 12.11
C GLY A 46 49.47 -7.90 11.33
N HIS A 47 48.63 -8.03 10.31
CA HIS A 47 48.53 -9.22 9.46
C HIS A 47 49.89 -9.68 8.90
N ASP A 48 50.60 -8.77 8.22
CA ASP A 48 51.82 -9.11 7.45
C ASP A 48 52.96 -9.61 8.35
N GLU A 49 53.02 -9.12 9.59
CA GLU A 49 54.04 -9.52 10.57
C GLU A 49 53.76 -10.89 11.22
N ILE A 50 52.49 -11.30 11.25
CA ILE A 50 52.05 -12.62 11.76
C ILE A 50 52.36 -13.70 10.71
N VAL A 51 52.08 -13.40 9.45
CA VAL A 51 52.23 -14.34 8.32
C VAL A 51 53.70 -14.51 7.90
N ALA A 52 54.56 -13.53 8.20
CA ALA A 52 55.99 -13.62 7.92
C ALA A 52 56.63 -14.88 8.53
N ILE A 53 57.26 -15.70 7.68
CA ILE A 53 58.02 -16.90 8.08
C ILE A 53 59.39 -16.44 8.60
N ARG A 54 59.53 -16.37 9.94
CA ARG A 54 60.77 -15.95 10.61
C ARG A 54 60.99 -16.73 11.91
N ASP A 55 62.25 -17.04 12.18
CA ASP A 55 62.73 -17.57 13.44
C ASP A 55 62.90 -16.45 14.45
N THR A 56 61.92 -16.28 15.32
CA THR A 56 61.92 -15.17 16.29
C THR A 56 62.16 -15.60 17.71
N ILE A 57 61.79 -16.83 18.08
CA ILE A 57 61.90 -17.33 19.44
C ILE A 57 62.77 -18.58 19.43
N VAL A 58 63.85 -18.57 20.22
CA VAL A 58 64.78 -19.69 20.29
C VAL A 58 64.10 -20.88 20.98
N PRO A 59 64.06 -22.07 20.38
CA PRO A 59 63.50 -23.26 21.02
C PRO A 59 64.13 -23.51 22.39
N GLY A 60 63.30 -23.75 23.40
CA GLY A 60 63.74 -24.01 24.77
C GLY A 60 63.89 -22.76 25.66
N SER A 61 63.67 -21.55 25.14
CA SER A 61 63.63 -20.34 25.97
C SER A 61 62.37 -20.31 26.85
N ARG A 62 62.52 -19.97 28.14
CA ARG A 62 61.39 -19.71 29.04
C ARG A 62 60.90 -18.27 28.84
N ILE A 63 59.63 -18.11 28.49
CA ILE A 63 58.98 -16.80 28.37
C ILE A 63 58.69 -16.26 29.77
N ASP A 64 59.04 -15.00 30.02
CA ASP A 64 58.74 -14.30 31.27
C ASP A 64 57.24 -13.98 31.34
N PRO A 65 56.50 -14.43 32.38
CA PRO A 65 55.08 -14.12 32.54
C PRO A 65 54.76 -12.61 32.57
N ALA A 66 55.72 -11.75 32.94
CA ALA A 66 55.55 -10.31 32.96
C ALA A 66 55.49 -9.67 31.56
N GLN A 67 55.85 -10.41 30.50
CA GLN A 67 55.77 -9.95 29.11
C GLN A 67 54.42 -10.25 28.46
N LEU A 68 53.54 -10.96 29.15
CA LEU A 68 52.20 -11.29 28.64
C LEU A 68 51.25 -10.10 28.92
N PRO A 69 50.48 -9.62 27.92
CA PRO A 69 49.62 -8.44 28.07
C PRO A 69 48.42 -8.67 29.00
N ASP A 70 48.31 -7.94 30.12
CA ASP A 70 47.28 -8.12 31.17
C ASP A 70 45.83 -8.28 30.68
N GLU A 71 44.98 -8.95 31.48
CA GLU A 71 43.58 -9.27 31.16
C GLU A 71 42.73 -8.02 30.80
N ASP A 72 43.11 -6.85 31.32
CA ASP A 72 42.52 -5.53 31.04
C ASP A 72 42.65 -5.09 29.57
N TYR A 73 43.63 -5.61 28.82
CA TYR A 73 43.79 -5.31 27.40
C TYR A 73 42.64 -5.88 26.55
N ILE A 74 42.10 -7.04 26.93
CA ILE A 74 41.00 -7.68 26.19
C ILE A 74 39.69 -6.92 26.37
N THR A 75 39.45 -6.38 27.56
CA THR A 75 38.25 -5.58 27.87
C THR A 75 38.29 -4.25 27.13
N ASP A 76 39.45 -3.60 27.00
CA ASP A 76 39.64 -2.38 26.20
C ASP A 76 39.33 -2.60 24.72
N LEU A 77 39.85 -3.68 24.10
CA LEU A 77 39.56 -3.99 22.69
C LEU A 77 38.08 -4.28 22.43
N LYS A 78 37.41 -5.00 23.33
CA LYS A 78 35.95 -5.21 23.23
C LYS A 78 35.20 -3.89 23.34
N SER A 79 35.61 -3.02 24.27
CA SER A 79 34.98 -1.71 24.45
C SER A 79 35.14 -0.80 23.22
N LYS A 80 36.32 -0.79 22.60
CA LYS A 80 36.60 -0.03 21.36
C LYS A 80 35.77 -0.52 20.19
N ARG A 81 35.68 -1.85 20.01
CA ARG A 81 34.86 -2.46 18.95
C ARG A 81 33.38 -2.15 19.17
N GLU A 82 32.88 -2.30 20.38
CA GLU A 82 31.49 -1.99 20.73
C GLU A 82 31.17 -0.52 20.47
N LYS A 83 32.06 0.40 20.88
CA LYS A 83 31.92 1.83 20.60
C LYS A 83 31.88 2.13 19.09
N SER A 84 32.77 1.51 18.31
CA SER A 84 32.78 1.67 16.85
C SER A 84 31.51 1.13 16.17
N ARG A 85 30.95 0.05 16.70
CA ARG A 85 29.69 -0.52 16.22
C ARG A 85 28.51 0.41 16.52
N ILE A 86 28.42 0.91 17.75
CA ILE A 86 27.39 1.87 18.17
C ILE A 86 27.45 3.14 17.33
N GLU A 87 28.65 3.64 17.05
CA GLU A 87 28.84 4.83 16.21
C GLU A 87 28.39 4.58 14.77
N SER A 88 28.78 3.44 14.18
CA SER A 88 28.32 3.03 12.85
C SER A 88 26.80 2.87 12.78
N ASP A 89 26.18 2.19 13.74
CA ASP A 89 24.73 1.95 13.77
C ASP A 89 23.95 3.27 13.91
N ARG A 90 24.47 4.22 14.70
CA ARG A 90 23.91 5.57 14.84
C ARG A 90 23.96 6.35 13.53
N ASP A 91 25.08 6.29 12.82
CA ASP A 91 25.25 7.00 11.55
C ASP A 91 24.33 6.43 10.45
N HIS A 92 24.19 5.10 10.38
CA HIS A 92 23.25 4.44 9.46
C HIS A 92 21.80 4.81 9.77
N ALA A 93 21.40 4.83 11.04
CA ALA A 93 20.06 5.23 11.45
C ALA A 93 19.77 6.71 11.11
N GLY A 94 20.76 7.60 11.27
CA GLY A 94 20.66 9.01 10.88
C GLY A 94 20.44 9.20 9.37
N TRP A 95 21.12 8.42 8.54
CA TRP A 95 20.95 8.50 7.09
C TRP A 95 19.57 8.00 6.62
N ILE A 96 19.08 6.89 7.20
CA ILE A 96 17.75 6.33 6.88
C ILE A 96 16.63 7.33 7.24
N THR A 97 16.72 7.94 8.41
CA THR A 97 15.71 8.93 8.87
C THR A 97 15.72 10.19 8.00
N TYR A 98 16.90 10.71 7.66
CA TYR A 98 17.02 11.88 6.77
C TYR A 98 16.48 11.59 5.37
N THR A 99 16.83 10.45 4.78
CA THR A 99 16.33 10.07 3.45
C THR A 99 14.82 9.88 3.44
N GLY A 100 14.25 9.23 4.46
CA GLY A 100 12.80 9.11 4.63
C GLY A 100 12.09 10.46 4.73
N MET A 101 12.64 11.40 5.50
CA MET A 101 12.12 12.76 5.61
C MET A 101 12.12 13.49 4.26
N VAL A 102 13.25 13.47 3.54
CA VAL A 102 13.38 14.15 2.24
C VAL A 102 12.38 13.59 1.24
N ILE A 103 12.28 12.26 1.13
CA ILE A 103 11.32 11.60 0.23
C ILE A 103 9.89 12.03 0.58
N SER A 104 9.54 12.03 1.87
CA SER A 104 8.19 12.38 2.32
C SER A 104 7.83 13.83 2.00
N PHE A 105 8.75 14.78 2.20
CA PHE A 105 8.52 16.17 1.80
C PHE A 105 8.49 16.34 0.28
N CYS A 106 9.33 15.65 -0.47
CA CYS A 106 9.27 15.68 -1.93
C CYS A 106 7.91 15.21 -2.46
N ILE A 107 7.37 14.12 -1.92
CA ILE A 107 6.04 13.62 -2.26
C ILE A 107 4.96 14.64 -1.88
N PHE A 108 5.04 15.21 -0.67
CA PHE A 108 4.11 16.24 -0.22
C PHE A 108 4.08 17.46 -1.16
N PHE A 109 5.24 18.05 -1.47
CA PHE A 109 5.33 19.21 -2.36
C PHE A 109 4.91 18.87 -3.79
N TRP A 110 5.22 17.66 -4.26
CA TRP A 110 4.74 17.18 -5.56
C TRP A 110 3.21 17.07 -5.61
N MET A 111 2.58 16.54 -4.55
CA MET A 111 1.12 16.46 -4.42
C MET A 111 0.48 17.85 -4.31
N LEU A 112 1.04 18.76 -3.51
CA LEU A 112 0.58 20.14 -3.44
C LEU A 112 0.64 20.82 -4.81
N PHE A 113 1.76 20.67 -5.51
CA PHE A 113 1.91 21.21 -6.85
C PHE A 113 0.88 20.62 -7.82
N ARG A 114 0.63 19.31 -7.75
CA ARG A 114 -0.41 18.64 -8.55
C ARG A 114 -1.81 19.16 -8.25
N ILE A 115 -2.15 19.33 -6.97
CA ILE A 115 -3.44 19.88 -6.50
C ILE A 115 -3.61 21.31 -7.02
N VAL A 116 -2.65 22.19 -6.76
CA VAL A 116 -2.70 23.60 -7.21
C VAL A 116 -2.78 23.67 -8.73
N ARG A 117 -1.99 22.87 -9.44
CA ARG A 117 -2.03 22.80 -10.91
C ARG A 117 -3.37 22.27 -11.44
N LEU A 118 -4.00 21.32 -10.74
CA LEU A 118 -5.34 20.84 -11.08
C LEU A 118 -6.35 21.98 -10.92
N GLN A 119 -6.36 22.64 -9.76
CA GLN A 119 -7.25 23.76 -9.45
C GLN A 119 -7.15 24.88 -10.50
N LEU A 120 -5.92 25.29 -10.83
CA LEU A 120 -5.67 26.34 -11.81
C LEU A 120 -6.11 25.93 -13.23
N ARG A 121 -5.87 24.68 -13.63
CA ARG A 121 -6.33 24.16 -14.93
C ARG A 121 -7.84 24.11 -15.01
N LEU A 122 -8.48 23.53 -13.99
CA LEU A 122 -9.93 23.40 -13.91
C LEU A 122 -10.63 24.77 -13.89
N ALA A 123 -10.06 25.75 -13.18
CA ALA A 123 -10.58 27.11 -13.16
C ALA A 123 -10.47 27.84 -14.52
N LYS A 124 -9.49 27.47 -15.34
CA LYS A 124 -9.22 28.11 -16.65
C LYS A 124 -9.96 27.41 -17.81
N ASP A 125 -9.91 26.09 -17.83
CA ASP A 125 -10.30 25.28 -18.99
C ASP A 125 -11.75 24.81 -18.91
N VAL A 126 -12.31 24.64 -17.70
CA VAL A 126 -13.67 24.11 -17.49
C VAL A 126 -14.61 25.23 -17.08
N ALA A 127 -15.45 25.66 -18.02
CA ALA A 127 -16.40 26.75 -17.79
C ALA A 127 -17.58 26.36 -16.89
N ASP A 128 -18.08 25.11 -16.98
CA ASP A 128 -19.21 24.64 -16.18
C ASP A 128 -18.77 24.36 -14.72
N PRO A 129 -19.38 25.03 -13.72
CA PRO A 129 -19.07 24.76 -12.32
C PRO A 129 -19.38 23.33 -11.86
N LYS A 130 -20.35 22.64 -12.49
CA LYS A 130 -20.67 21.26 -12.12
C LYS A 130 -19.55 20.30 -12.54
N GLU A 131 -19.15 20.33 -13.81
CA GLU A 131 -18.04 19.51 -14.30
C GLU A 131 -16.75 19.78 -13.52
N ARG A 132 -16.50 21.04 -13.17
CA ARG A 132 -15.37 21.43 -12.33
C ARG A 132 -15.42 20.80 -10.94
N HIS A 133 -16.60 20.78 -10.32
CA HIS A 133 -16.81 20.17 -9.02
C HIS A 133 -16.55 18.66 -9.09
N ASP A 134 -17.14 17.96 -10.06
CA ASP A 134 -17.02 16.51 -10.23
C ASP A 134 -15.55 16.09 -10.42
N LEU A 135 -14.81 16.78 -11.30
CA LEU A 135 -13.38 16.52 -11.54
C LEU A 135 -12.50 16.81 -10.32
N MET A 136 -12.95 17.70 -9.43
CA MET A 136 -12.22 18.06 -8.22
C MET A 136 -12.55 17.11 -7.06
N ASP A 137 -13.77 16.56 -7.03
CA ASP A 137 -14.18 15.53 -6.09
C ASP A 137 -13.42 14.22 -6.34
N ASP A 138 -13.25 13.84 -7.61
CA ASP A 138 -12.43 12.68 -8.02
C ASP A 138 -10.97 12.77 -7.54
N ALA A 139 -10.46 13.98 -7.28
CA ALA A 139 -9.11 14.21 -6.80
C ALA A 139 -8.95 14.07 -5.26
N ILE A 140 -9.97 13.60 -4.52
CA ILE A 140 -9.95 13.44 -3.05
C ILE A 140 -8.76 12.61 -2.54
N LEU A 141 -8.30 11.63 -3.32
CA LEU A 141 -7.13 10.82 -2.98
C LEU A 141 -5.83 11.64 -2.97
N ASP A 142 -5.69 12.64 -3.84
CA ASP A 142 -4.51 13.50 -3.86
C ASP A 142 -4.47 14.41 -2.62
N PHE A 143 -5.63 14.93 -2.19
CA PHE A 143 -5.74 15.73 -0.97
C PHE A 143 -5.46 14.91 0.29
N SER A 144 -6.09 13.74 0.43
CA SER A 144 -5.88 12.87 1.59
C SER A 144 -4.42 12.41 1.70
N ALA A 145 -3.79 12.06 0.57
CA ALA A 145 -2.38 11.68 0.54
C ALA A 145 -1.45 12.85 0.92
N ALA A 146 -1.70 14.07 0.42
CA ALA A 146 -0.93 15.25 0.83
C ALA A 146 -1.03 15.51 2.35
N GLY A 147 -2.22 15.35 2.93
CA GLY A 147 -2.44 15.48 4.38
C GLY A 147 -1.70 14.44 5.22
N LEU A 148 -1.37 13.28 4.64
CA LEU A 148 -0.63 12.19 5.29
C LEU A 148 0.90 12.35 5.17
N PHE A 149 1.42 12.74 4.00
CA PHE A 149 2.87 12.77 3.77
C PHE A 149 3.60 13.91 4.50
N LEU A 150 2.94 15.03 4.78
CA LEU A 150 3.53 16.10 5.59
C LEU A 150 3.87 15.61 7.02
N PRO A 151 2.92 15.06 7.81
CA PRO A 151 3.23 14.60 9.16
C PRO A 151 4.16 13.39 9.19
N LEU A 152 4.14 12.51 8.17
CA LEU A 152 5.10 11.40 8.08
C LEU A 152 6.55 11.87 8.01
N GLY A 153 6.83 12.92 7.24
CA GLY A 153 8.15 13.54 7.19
C GLY A 153 8.59 14.12 8.54
N ILE A 154 7.66 14.70 9.29
CA ILE A 154 7.91 15.26 10.63
C ILE A 154 8.19 14.13 11.64
N VAL A 155 7.45 13.02 11.59
CA VAL A 155 7.70 11.84 12.44
C VAL A 155 9.10 11.27 12.18
N ALA A 156 9.52 11.19 10.91
CA ALA A 156 10.85 10.72 10.54
C ALA A 156 11.97 11.63 11.11
N LEU A 157 11.75 12.94 11.12
CA LEU A 157 12.66 13.91 11.73
C LEU A 157 12.71 13.74 13.27
N GLU A 158 11.56 13.55 13.91
CA GLU A 158 11.51 13.38 15.37
C GLU A 158 12.23 12.10 15.82
N TRP A 159 12.01 10.96 15.16
CA TRP A 159 12.73 9.71 15.44
C TRP A 159 14.26 9.86 15.43
N ALA A 160 14.80 10.81 14.66
CA ALA A 160 16.23 11.08 14.59
C ALA A 160 16.78 11.94 15.75
N TYR A 161 15.97 12.83 16.34
CA TYR A 161 16.45 13.88 17.25
C TYR A 161 15.81 13.87 18.65
N ALA A 162 14.61 13.34 18.80
CA ALA A 162 13.89 13.31 20.07
C ALA A 162 12.90 12.14 20.11
N SER A 163 12.85 11.40 21.20
CA SER A 163 11.78 10.44 21.51
C SER A 163 10.47 11.17 21.85
N SER A 164 9.97 11.98 20.90
CA SER A 164 8.74 12.76 20.99
C SER A 164 7.60 11.96 20.39
N PHE A 165 6.51 11.83 21.15
CA PHE A 165 5.30 11.10 20.76
C PHE A 165 4.26 12.02 20.09
N TRP A 166 4.43 13.34 20.20
CA TRP A 166 3.40 14.32 19.82
C TRP A 166 3.14 14.38 18.31
N SER A 167 4.12 14.04 17.47
CA SER A 167 3.95 13.99 16.01
C SER A 167 2.92 12.95 15.55
N VAL A 168 2.65 11.91 16.34
CA VAL A 168 1.56 10.95 16.06
C VAL A 168 0.19 11.65 16.09
N LEU A 169 0.03 12.69 16.91
CA LEU A 169 -1.19 13.50 16.94
C LEU A 169 -1.30 14.43 15.72
N LEU A 170 -0.20 14.71 15.01
CA LEU A 170 -0.23 15.54 13.80
C LEU A 170 -0.77 14.77 12.58
N ILE A 171 -0.70 13.44 12.57
CA ILE A 171 -1.25 12.62 11.48
C ILE A 171 -2.76 12.82 11.32
N PRO A 172 -3.61 12.59 12.35
CA PRO A 172 -5.05 12.83 12.21
C PRO A 172 -5.35 14.30 11.92
N VAL A 173 -4.61 15.24 12.52
CA VAL A 173 -4.77 16.67 12.26
C VAL A 173 -4.48 17.04 10.81
N GLY A 174 -3.42 16.48 10.21
CA GLY A 174 -3.05 16.71 8.82
C GLY A 174 -4.07 16.15 7.84
N VAL A 175 -4.55 14.93 8.08
CA VAL A 175 -5.58 14.30 7.23
C VAL A 175 -6.93 15.04 7.35
N ILE A 176 -7.38 15.34 8.57
CA ILE A 176 -8.63 16.09 8.80
C ILE A 176 -8.53 17.50 8.21
N GLY A 177 -7.39 18.18 8.40
CA GLY A 177 -7.15 19.51 7.84
C GLY A 177 -7.20 19.51 6.31
N SER A 178 -6.58 18.50 5.67
CA SER A 178 -6.63 18.37 4.21
C SER A 178 -8.04 18.07 3.69
N TRP A 179 -8.78 17.17 4.36
CA TRP A 179 -10.17 16.89 4.05
C TRP A 179 -11.06 18.15 4.16
N LEU A 180 -10.86 18.95 5.22
CA LEU A 180 -11.58 20.21 5.39
C LEU A 180 -11.25 21.22 4.27
N LEU A 181 -9.98 21.33 3.86
CA LEU A 181 -9.60 22.19 2.73
C LEU A 181 -10.22 21.73 1.42
N HIS A 182 -10.29 20.42 1.18
CA HIS A 182 -10.97 19.85 0.01
C HIS A 182 -12.47 20.14 0.01
N ASP A 183 -13.16 19.92 1.12
CA ASP A 183 -14.59 20.22 1.28
C ASP A 183 -14.90 21.71 1.11
N LEU A 184 -14.05 22.61 1.65
CA LEU A 184 -14.17 24.04 1.44
C LEU A 184 -13.98 24.43 -0.03
N ALA A 185 -13.03 23.81 -0.74
CA ALA A 185 -12.83 24.03 -2.16
C ALA A 185 -14.05 23.57 -2.98
N LEU A 186 -14.59 22.39 -2.70
CA LEU A 186 -15.79 21.86 -3.35
C LEU A 186 -16.99 22.78 -3.12
N LYS A 187 -17.24 23.19 -1.88
CA LYS A 187 -18.31 24.14 -1.54
C LYS A 187 -18.14 25.48 -2.24
N SER A 188 -16.90 25.96 -2.37
CA SER A 188 -16.63 27.19 -3.10
C SER A 188 -17.03 27.06 -4.57
N VAL A 189 -16.64 25.96 -5.24
CA VAL A 189 -16.98 25.71 -6.65
C VAL A 189 -18.47 25.47 -6.87
N ARG A 190 -19.12 24.73 -5.96
CA ARG A 190 -20.57 24.45 -6.02
C ARG A 190 -21.42 25.73 -5.99
N ASN A 191 -21.04 26.71 -5.18
CA ASN A 191 -21.78 27.97 -4.99
C ASN A 191 -21.39 29.07 -5.99
N VAL A 192 -20.50 28.81 -6.95
CA VAL A 192 -20.21 29.77 -8.02
C VAL A 192 -21.46 29.97 -8.87
N SER A 193 -21.81 31.24 -9.11
CA SER A 193 -22.97 31.56 -9.93
C SER A 193 -22.80 31.10 -11.38
N ARG A 194 -23.91 30.61 -11.95
CA ARG A 194 -23.99 30.00 -13.28
C ARG A 194 -24.54 30.99 -14.30
N LYS A 195 -24.20 30.79 -15.58
CA LYS A 195 -24.82 31.53 -16.68
C LYS A 195 -26.01 30.76 -17.24
N CYS A 196 -27.11 31.45 -17.48
CA CYS A 196 -28.28 30.90 -18.13
C CYS A 196 -27.97 30.53 -19.58
N SER A 197 -28.39 29.33 -20.01
CA SER A 197 -28.26 28.86 -21.39
C SER A 197 -29.13 29.64 -22.37
N GLU A 198 -30.27 30.19 -21.93
CA GLU A 198 -31.22 30.88 -22.79
C GLU A 198 -30.87 32.36 -23.00
N CYS A 199 -30.52 33.08 -21.93
CA CYS A 199 -30.30 34.53 -21.99
C CYS A 199 -28.88 35.00 -21.62
N GLY A 200 -28.00 34.08 -21.18
CA GLY A 200 -26.62 34.40 -20.81
C GLY A 200 -26.44 35.19 -19.51
N LYS A 201 -27.53 35.60 -18.84
CA LYS A 201 -27.49 36.28 -17.54
C LYS A 201 -27.08 35.33 -16.41
N THR A 202 -26.59 35.91 -15.34
CA THR A 202 -26.23 35.26 -14.08
C THR A 202 -27.49 34.68 -13.40
N MET A 203 -27.41 33.44 -12.93
CA MET A 203 -28.50 32.75 -12.21
C MET A 203 -28.31 32.85 -10.70
N GLN A 204 -29.42 32.88 -9.97
CA GLN A 204 -29.45 32.83 -8.51
C GLN A 204 -29.81 31.43 -8.04
N LYS A 205 -29.06 30.92 -7.06
CA LYS A 205 -29.37 29.65 -6.37
C LYS A 205 -30.52 29.90 -5.39
N LEU A 206 -31.53 29.04 -5.43
CA LEU A 206 -32.62 29.02 -4.46
C LEU A 206 -32.16 28.40 -3.13
N GLY A 207 -32.86 28.74 -2.04
CA GLY A 207 -32.67 28.02 -0.78
C GLY A 207 -33.36 26.65 -0.81
N GLU A 208 -32.88 25.75 0.07
CA GLU A 208 -33.32 24.35 0.24
C GLU A 208 -34.83 24.14 0.56
N ALA A 209 -35.58 25.20 0.81
CA ALA A 209 -37.03 25.12 1.02
C ALA A 209 -37.81 25.73 -0.16
N GLU A 210 -37.15 26.55 -0.97
CA GLU A 210 -37.74 27.21 -2.14
C GLU A 210 -37.58 26.35 -3.40
N ASP A 211 -36.50 25.57 -3.48
CA ASP A 211 -36.24 24.61 -4.54
C ASP A 211 -37.20 23.42 -4.55
N ASP A 212 -37.71 23.00 -3.38
CA ASP A 212 -38.75 21.97 -3.21
C ASP A 212 -39.95 22.14 -4.16
N ALA A 213 -40.30 23.39 -4.49
CA ALA A 213 -41.38 23.74 -5.41
C ALA A 213 -41.07 23.43 -6.89
N TYR A 214 -39.79 23.30 -7.23
CA TYR A 214 -39.28 23.02 -8.56
C TYR A 214 -38.84 21.56 -8.74
N LEU A 215 -38.71 20.81 -7.65
CA LEU A 215 -38.32 19.40 -7.65
C LEU A 215 -39.52 18.46 -7.78
N ASP A 216 -39.32 17.33 -8.46
CA ASP A 216 -40.31 16.25 -8.50
C ASP A 216 -40.39 15.52 -7.14
N ALA A 217 -41.50 14.83 -6.90
CA ALA A 217 -41.69 14.04 -5.68
C ALA A 217 -40.62 12.96 -5.50
N GLY A 218 -40.08 12.39 -6.59
CA GLY A 218 -38.96 11.46 -6.52
C GLY A 218 -37.63 12.11 -6.13
N GLN A 219 -37.35 13.32 -6.65
CA GLN A 219 -36.13 14.07 -6.33
C GLN A 219 -36.12 14.51 -4.86
N ARG A 220 -37.25 15.02 -4.36
CA ARG A 220 -37.42 15.31 -2.92
C ARG A 220 -37.24 14.06 -2.04
N ALA A 221 -37.65 12.89 -2.53
CA ALA A 221 -37.43 11.63 -1.80
C ALA A 221 -35.94 11.22 -1.77
N GLU A 222 -35.17 11.54 -2.81
CA GLU A 222 -33.71 11.34 -2.83
C GLU A 222 -33.01 12.29 -1.85
N GLU A 223 -33.42 13.56 -1.78
CA GLU A 223 -32.90 14.54 -0.82
C GLU A 223 -33.24 14.19 0.62
N ALA A 224 -34.48 13.76 0.88
CA ALA A 224 -34.91 13.31 2.20
C ALA A 224 -34.09 12.11 2.70
N LEU A 225 -33.60 11.27 1.78
CA LEU A 225 -32.68 10.16 2.09
C LEU A 225 -31.20 10.57 2.09
N GLY A 226 -30.89 11.81 1.69
CA GLY A 226 -29.52 12.31 1.52
C GLY A 226 -28.73 11.58 0.43
N SER A 227 -29.42 10.94 -0.52
CA SER A 227 -28.78 10.14 -1.57
C SER A 227 -28.28 10.97 -2.74
N VAL A 228 -29.11 11.94 -3.11
CA VAL A 228 -28.81 12.99 -4.08
C VAL A 228 -29.19 14.32 -3.45
N ASP A 229 -28.45 15.36 -3.85
CA ASP A 229 -28.61 16.72 -3.39
C ASP A 229 -28.74 17.59 -4.64
N TYR A 230 -29.90 18.24 -4.81
CA TYR A 230 -30.24 19.04 -5.99
C TYR A 230 -30.16 20.53 -5.68
N ASP A 231 -29.36 21.25 -6.46
CA ASP A 231 -29.40 22.71 -6.47
C ASP A 231 -30.29 23.20 -7.60
N VAL A 232 -31.29 24.02 -7.26
CA VAL A 232 -32.12 24.72 -8.25
C VAL A 232 -31.62 26.14 -8.44
N TRP A 233 -31.31 26.47 -9.69
CA TRP A 233 -30.88 27.80 -10.12
C TRP A 233 -31.97 28.44 -10.97
N ILE A 234 -32.30 29.70 -10.69
CA ILE A 234 -33.30 30.46 -11.44
C ILE A 234 -32.66 31.69 -12.07
N CYS A 235 -33.08 31.97 -13.31
CA CYS A 235 -32.77 33.20 -14.01
C CYS A 235 -33.97 34.15 -14.02
N GLU A 236 -33.71 35.45 -14.11
CA GLU A 236 -34.75 36.47 -14.29
C GLU A 236 -35.62 36.28 -15.55
N CYS A 237 -35.14 35.52 -16.55
CA CYS A 237 -35.92 35.20 -17.75
C CYS A 237 -36.99 34.12 -17.52
N GLY A 238 -37.03 33.50 -16.33
CA GLY A 238 -37.94 32.42 -15.99
C GLY A 238 -37.38 31.01 -16.23
N ALA A 239 -36.18 30.89 -16.81
CA ALA A 239 -35.51 29.61 -16.96
C ALA A 239 -34.98 29.09 -15.61
N SER A 240 -35.23 27.81 -15.33
CA SER A 240 -34.66 27.09 -14.19
C SER A 240 -33.66 26.02 -14.65
N GLN A 241 -32.63 25.78 -13.84
CA GLN A 241 -31.65 24.73 -14.05
C GLN A 241 -31.50 23.94 -12.76
N ILE A 242 -31.74 22.62 -12.84
CA ILE A 242 -31.61 21.70 -11.72
C ILE A 242 -30.27 20.97 -11.86
N VAL A 243 -29.44 21.01 -10.81
CA VAL A 243 -28.08 20.46 -10.82
C VAL A 243 -27.94 19.44 -9.69
N ARG A 244 -27.51 18.23 -10.03
CA ARG A 244 -27.25 17.15 -9.06
C ARG A 244 -25.77 17.14 -8.63
N PHE A 245 -25.48 16.99 -7.34
CA PHE A 245 -24.09 16.97 -6.83
C PHE A 245 -23.69 15.73 -6.05
N LYS A 246 -24.56 15.24 -5.17
CA LYS A 246 -24.20 14.13 -4.28
C LYS A 246 -24.64 12.80 -4.87
N GLU A 247 -23.78 11.80 -4.78
CA GLU A 247 -24.14 10.40 -5.02
C GLU A 247 -23.48 9.56 -3.92
N VAL A 248 -24.25 9.12 -2.93
CA VAL A 248 -23.71 8.12 -2.00
C VAL A 248 -23.63 6.79 -2.76
N SER A 249 -22.42 6.23 -2.88
CA SER A 249 -22.17 4.99 -3.64
C SER A 249 -22.99 3.79 -3.15
N SER A 250 -23.47 3.82 -1.91
CA SER A 250 -24.27 2.75 -1.31
C SER A 250 -25.74 2.73 -1.76
N GLN A 251 -26.26 3.82 -2.32
CA GLN A 251 -27.67 3.94 -2.70
C GLN A 251 -27.87 3.60 -4.18
N GLN A 252 -28.55 2.48 -4.42
CA GLN A 252 -28.80 1.95 -5.75
C GLN A 252 -30.02 2.61 -6.40
N LYS A 253 -30.03 2.67 -7.74
CA LYS A 253 -31.20 3.09 -8.52
C LYS A 253 -32.31 2.04 -8.43
N CYS A 254 -33.52 2.47 -8.15
CA CYS A 254 -34.68 1.58 -8.21
C CYS A 254 -34.97 1.17 -9.66
N PRO A 255 -35.13 -0.13 -9.97
CA PRO A 255 -35.46 -0.55 -11.35
C PRO A 255 -36.86 -0.11 -11.80
N SER A 256 -37.77 0.19 -10.87
CA SER A 256 -39.13 0.63 -11.19
C SER A 256 -39.24 2.13 -11.44
N CYS A 257 -38.67 2.97 -10.57
CA CYS A 257 -38.82 4.44 -10.65
C CYS A 257 -37.52 5.19 -11.00
N GLN A 258 -36.39 4.49 -11.16
CA GLN A 258 -35.06 5.02 -11.49
C GLN A 258 -34.40 5.98 -10.48
N TYR A 259 -35.15 6.48 -9.50
CA TYR A 259 -34.64 7.24 -8.36
C TYR A 259 -33.76 6.38 -7.43
N ARG A 260 -32.73 6.99 -6.83
CA ARG A 260 -31.77 6.40 -5.87
C ARG A 260 -32.32 6.41 -4.45
N THR A 261 -33.46 5.78 -4.30
CA THR A 261 -34.21 5.70 -3.04
C THR A 261 -34.23 4.27 -2.49
N TYR A 262 -33.32 3.42 -2.94
CA TYR A 262 -33.28 1.99 -2.63
C TYR A 262 -32.45 1.73 -1.37
N THR A 263 -33.12 1.27 -0.31
CA THR A 263 -32.52 1.07 1.02
C THR A 263 -32.61 -0.40 1.42
N VAL A 264 -31.59 -0.91 2.11
CA VAL A 264 -31.60 -2.28 2.67
C VAL A 264 -32.51 -2.31 3.90
N THR A 265 -33.65 -3.01 3.80
CA THR A 265 -34.62 -3.11 4.90
C THR A 265 -34.36 -4.34 5.76
N LYS A 266 -33.91 -5.45 5.17
CA LYS A 266 -33.72 -6.72 5.88
C LYS A 266 -32.55 -7.50 5.32
N THR A 267 -31.77 -8.11 6.20
CA THR A 267 -30.70 -9.04 5.83
C THR A 267 -30.95 -10.39 6.51
N LYS A 268 -30.87 -11.47 5.74
CA LYS A 268 -31.08 -12.85 6.19
C LYS A 268 -29.94 -13.73 5.73
N ILE A 269 -29.34 -14.48 6.64
CA ILE A 269 -28.36 -15.51 6.30
C ILE A 269 -29.11 -16.77 5.88
N ILE A 270 -28.92 -17.22 4.63
CA ILE A 270 -29.50 -18.46 4.11
C ILE A 270 -28.61 -19.65 4.50
N GLN A 271 -27.30 -19.50 4.34
CA GLN A 271 -26.31 -20.52 4.64
C GLN A 271 -25.17 -19.90 5.44
N LYS A 272 -24.88 -20.45 6.62
CA LYS A 272 -23.79 -19.95 7.46
C LYS A 272 -22.44 -20.27 6.81
N PRO A 273 -21.46 -19.34 6.86
CA PRO A 273 -20.11 -19.61 6.41
C PRO A 273 -19.44 -20.64 7.32
N THR A 274 -18.55 -21.44 6.74
CA THR A 274 -17.68 -22.39 7.44
C THR A 274 -16.23 -22.15 7.04
N THR A 275 -15.29 -22.85 7.66
CA THR A 275 -13.86 -22.80 7.28
C THR A 275 -13.61 -23.29 5.86
N GLU A 276 -14.44 -24.23 5.38
CA GLU A 276 -14.25 -24.88 4.08
C GLU A 276 -15.13 -24.26 2.97
N SER A 277 -16.30 -23.73 3.32
CA SER A 277 -17.28 -23.20 2.35
C SER A 277 -17.78 -21.80 2.71
N ALA A 278 -17.94 -20.98 1.67
CA ALA A 278 -18.51 -19.64 1.78
C ALA A 278 -19.99 -19.72 2.17
N GLY A 279 -20.45 -18.78 2.98
CA GLY A 279 -21.86 -18.64 3.34
C GLY A 279 -22.65 -17.95 2.23
N LYS A 280 -23.97 -17.97 2.34
CA LYS A 280 -24.88 -17.24 1.45
C LYS A 280 -25.84 -16.40 2.27
N GLY A 281 -25.90 -15.11 1.98
CA GLY A 281 -26.87 -14.17 2.52
C GLY A 281 -27.88 -13.74 1.47
N GLU A 282 -29.02 -13.24 1.92
CA GLU A 282 -30.05 -12.57 1.14
C GLU A 282 -30.36 -11.24 1.82
N ARG A 283 -30.31 -10.15 1.06
CA ARG A 283 -30.75 -8.83 1.49
C ARG A 283 -32.03 -8.48 0.73
N THR A 284 -33.04 -8.06 1.47
CA THR A 284 -34.25 -7.42 0.94
C THR A 284 -34.02 -5.93 0.93
N MET A 285 -34.20 -5.33 -0.24
CA MET A 285 -34.10 -3.90 -0.45
C MET A 285 -35.46 -3.36 -0.88
N GLN A 286 -35.80 -2.18 -0.38
CA GLN A 286 -37.07 -1.52 -0.65
C GLN A 286 -36.85 -0.07 -1.06
N CYS A 287 -37.58 0.36 -2.09
CA CYS A 287 -37.62 1.75 -2.50
C CYS A 287 -38.49 2.57 -1.54
N SER A 288 -37.96 3.62 -0.93
CA SER A 288 -38.74 4.50 -0.04
C SER A 288 -39.81 5.32 -0.78
N TYR A 289 -39.61 5.59 -2.07
CA TYR A 289 -40.51 6.38 -2.90
C TYR A 289 -41.67 5.56 -3.46
N CYS A 290 -41.40 4.54 -4.27
CA CYS A 290 -42.43 3.73 -4.92
C CYS A 290 -42.82 2.44 -4.18
N GLY A 291 -42.13 2.10 -3.09
CA GLY A 291 -42.39 0.90 -2.30
C GLY A 291 -41.92 -0.42 -2.93
N PHE A 292 -41.31 -0.39 -4.13
CA PHE A 292 -40.83 -1.58 -4.82
C PHE A 292 -39.81 -2.37 -3.97
N GLU A 293 -40.05 -3.66 -3.81
CA GLU A 293 -39.21 -4.58 -3.04
C GLU A 293 -38.49 -5.55 -3.98
N ALA A 294 -37.19 -5.77 -3.77
CA ALA A 294 -36.46 -6.87 -4.41
C ALA A 294 -35.48 -7.51 -3.45
N LYS A 295 -35.10 -8.74 -3.77
CA LYS A 295 -34.19 -9.57 -2.97
C LYS A 295 -32.92 -9.82 -3.78
N SER A 296 -31.79 -9.54 -3.18
CA SER A 296 -30.46 -9.77 -3.75
C SER A 296 -29.70 -10.74 -2.86
N LYS A 297 -29.11 -11.77 -3.46
CA LYS A 297 -28.25 -12.73 -2.75
C LYS A 297 -26.81 -12.22 -2.79
N TYR A 298 -26.08 -12.41 -1.70
CA TYR A 298 -24.66 -12.07 -1.62
C TYR A 298 -23.87 -13.22 -0.97
N SER A 299 -22.60 -13.35 -1.35
CA SER A 299 -21.70 -14.36 -0.79
C SER A 299 -21.08 -13.86 0.51
N ILE A 300 -20.99 -14.73 1.51
CA ILE A 300 -20.35 -14.44 2.80
C ILE A 300 -18.98 -15.15 2.81
N PRO A 301 -17.86 -14.44 3.05
CA PRO A 301 -16.53 -15.04 3.09
C PRO A 301 -16.42 -16.20 4.09
N LYS A 302 -15.46 -17.11 3.84
CA LYS A 302 -15.17 -18.24 4.74
C LYS A 302 -14.64 -17.72 6.08
N THR A 303 -14.92 -18.45 7.16
CA THR A 303 -14.34 -18.14 8.47
C THR A 303 -12.90 -18.64 8.54
N GLU A 304 -11.93 -17.80 8.88
CA GLU A 304 -10.53 -18.24 9.03
C GLU A 304 -10.40 -19.21 10.21
N ALA A 305 -9.70 -20.34 10.00
CA ALA A 305 -9.28 -21.21 11.08
C ALA A 305 -8.15 -20.49 11.83
N SER A 306 -8.33 -20.28 13.14
CA SER A 306 -7.31 -19.68 14.00
C SER A 306 -6.07 -20.58 14.08
N GLY A 307 -5.16 -20.43 13.12
CA GLY A 307 -3.79 -20.92 13.17
C GLY A 307 -2.93 -19.88 13.89
N SER A 308 -2.45 -20.27 15.07
CA SER A 308 -1.54 -19.48 15.89
C SER A 308 -0.20 -19.28 15.19
N ASP A 309 0.01 -18.13 14.56
CA ASP A 309 1.33 -17.56 14.26
C ASP A 309 1.22 -16.02 14.17
N GLN A 310 0.88 -15.41 15.30
CA GLN A 310 0.99 -13.96 15.48
C GLN A 310 2.40 -13.63 15.99
N LYS A 311 3.35 -13.45 15.08
CA LYS A 311 4.59 -12.71 15.35
C LYS A 311 4.53 -11.33 14.69
N ALA A 312 4.25 -10.35 15.54
CA ALA A 312 4.69 -8.96 15.48
C ALA A 312 4.53 -8.18 14.15
N ALA A 313 3.37 -7.58 13.97
CA ALA A 313 3.23 -6.30 13.26
C ALA A 313 2.49 -5.30 14.18
N ALA A 314 3.07 -5.05 15.36
CA ALA A 314 2.64 -3.96 16.23
C ALA A 314 3.19 -2.65 15.66
N GLY A 315 2.38 -1.92 14.88
CA GLY A 315 2.80 -0.61 14.41
C GLY A 315 2.02 0.08 13.29
N MET A 316 0.79 -0.30 12.93
CA MET A 316 -0.02 0.49 11.98
C MET A 316 -1.53 0.41 12.30
N GLY A 317 -1.93 0.98 13.44
CA GLY A 317 -3.32 0.95 13.94
C GLY A 317 -4.34 1.83 13.20
N ALA A 318 -3.98 2.49 12.11
CA ALA A 318 -4.92 3.34 11.34
C ALA A 318 -5.28 2.75 9.95
N ALA A 319 -4.43 1.90 9.37
CA ALA A 319 -4.66 1.36 8.02
C ALA A 319 -5.64 0.16 8.01
N ALA A 320 -5.62 -0.67 9.06
CA ALA A 320 -6.49 -1.86 9.13
C ALA A 320 -7.98 -1.52 9.32
N ALA A 321 -8.28 -0.43 10.04
CA ALA A 321 -9.66 0.07 10.17
C ALA A 321 -10.16 0.65 8.84
N LEU A 322 -9.28 1.27 8.04
CA LEU A 322 -9.63 1.76 6.70
C LEU A 322 -9.86 0.61 5.72
N HIS A 323 -9.05 -0.46 5.76
CA HIS A 323 -9.24 -1.63 4.91
C HIS A 323 -10.54 -2.39 5.22
N ALA A 324 -10.90 -2.56 6.49
CA ALA A 324 -12.17 -3.21 6.87
C ALA A 324 -13.41 -2.37 6.48
N ALA A 325 -13.29 -1.04 6.49
CA ALA A 325 -14.34 -0.13 6.00
C ALA A 325 -14.42 -0.11 4.46
N LEU A 326 -13.29 -0.20 3.77
CA LEU A 326 -13.19 -0.26 2.31
C LEU A 326 -13.71 -1.59 1.74
N ASP A 327 -13.46 -2.73 2.40
CA ASP A 327 -13.97 -4.04 1.96
C ASP A 327 -15.50 -4.14 2.04
N SER A 328 -16.13 -3.42 2.96
CA SER A 328 -17.60 -3.31 3.02
C SER A 328 -18.17 -2.43 1.89
N SER A 329 -17.33 -1.63 1.21
CA SER A 329 -17.70 -0.79 0.07
C SER A 329 -17.36 -1.39 -1.30
N LEU A 330 -16.38 -2.30 -1.38
CA LEU A 330 -15.95 -2.99 -2.60
C LEU A 330 -16.86 -4.15 -3.05
N ALA A 331 -17.74 -4.65 -2.17
CA ALA A 331 -18.77 -5.62 -2.53
C ALA A 331 -19.99 -5.02 -3.26
N LEU A 332 -19.87 -3.79 -3.79
CA LEU A 332 -20.95 -3.06 -4.49
C LEU A 332 -20.78 -3.01 -6.02
N GLU A 333 -19.69 -3.52 -6.60
CA GLU A 333 -19.51 -3.63 -8.05
C GLU A 333 -19.52 -5.09 -8.53
N GLU A 334 -20.69 -5.73 -8.49
CA GLU A 334 -21.02 -6.72 -9.53
C GLU A 334 -22.13 -6.13 -10.39
N LYS A 335 -21.77 -5.74 -11.62
CA LYS A 335 -22.74 -5.51 -12.71
C LYS A 335 -23.54 -6.81 -12.89
N PRO A 336 -24.87 -6.82 -12.80
CA PRO A 336 -25.62 -7.98 -13.24
C PRO A 336 -25.45 -8.09 -14.76
N SER A 337 -24.92 -9.24 -15.18
CA SER A 337 -24.98 -9.73 -16.55
C SER A 337 -26.43 -9.71 -17.03
N SER A 338 -26.62 -9.26 -18.28
CA SER A 338 -27.88 -9.29 -19.00
C SER A 338 -28.44 -10.72 -19.05
N GLU A 339 -29.39 -11.06 -18.17
CA GLU A 339 -30.26 -12.21 -18.37
C GLU A 339 -31.49 -11.76 -19.17
N SER A 340 -31.53 -12.25 -20.40
CA SER A 340 -32.63 -12.12 -21.34
C SER A 340 -33.93 -12.69 -20.75
N PHE A 341 -34.94 -11.83 -20.67
CA PHE A 341 -36.31 -12.21 -20.36
C PHE A 341 -36.87 -13.02 -21.54
N SER A 342 -37.10 -14.32 -21.35
CA SER A 342 -37.71 -15.19 -22.36
C SER A 342 -39.21 -14.92 -22.44
N HIS A 343 -39.67 -14.43 -23.60
CA HIS A 343 -41.08 -14.45 -23.98
C HIS A 343 -41.31 -15.70 -24.83
N ASP A 344 -42.21 -16.58 -24.37
CA ASP A 344 -42.78 -17.67 -25.16
C ASP A 344 -43.61 -17.06 -26.30
N ASP A 345 -43.33 -17.41 -27.56
CA ASP A 345 -44.39 -17.63 -28.53
C ASP A 345 -43.93 -18.37 -29.81
N SER A 346 -44.56 -19.55 -29.98
CA SER A 346 -45.09 -20.16 -31.21
C SER A 346 -44.35 -20.07 -32.57
N GLN A 347 -43.90 -21.26 -33.02
CA GLN A 347 -44.03 -21.86 -34.37
C GLN A 347 -44.02 -20.96 -35.62
N TYR A 348 -42.90 -20.98 -36.38
CA TYR A 348 -42.90 -21.17 -37.84
C TYR A 348 -41.48 -21.45 -38.36
N GLU A 349 -41.26 -22.63 -38.96
CA GLU A 349 -40.23 -22.88 -40.00
C GLU A 349 -41.00 -23.13 -41.32
N PRO A 350 -40.39 -23.13 -42.54
CA PRO A 350 -38.97 -22.99 -42.91
C PRO A 350 -38.72 -22.06 -44.12
N SER A 351 -37.45 -21.83 -44.51
CA SER A 351 -36.95 -22.17 -45.87
C SER A 351 -35.51 -21.67 -46.16
N ASN A 352 -34.74 -22.60 -46.73
CA ASN A 352 -33.47 -22.47 -47.44
C ASN A 352 -33.31 -21.21 -48.32
N SER A 353 -32.10 -20.66 -48.34
CA SER A 353 -31.38 -20.43 -49.61
C SER A 353 -29.88 -20.20 -49.38
N SER A 354 -29.13 -20.65 -50.38
CA SER A 354 -27.70 -20.79 -50.54
C SER A 354 -27.01 -19.50 -51.01
N ASP A 355 -25.67 -19.61 -51.14
CA ASP A 355 -24.73 -18.80 -51.95
C ASP A 355 -23.84 -17.88 -51.08
N SER A 356 -22.55 -18.17 -50.84
CA SER A 356 -21.35 -18.38 -51.68
C SER A 356 -20.47 -17.12 -51.87
N ASN A 357 -19.15 -17.34 -51.73
CA ASN A 357 -17.97 -16.56 -52.14
C ASN A 357 -17.52 -15.37 -51.25
N ASP A 358 -16.36 -15.50 -50.58
CA ASP A 358 -14.98 -15.09 -51.00
C ASP A 358 -14.66 -13.68 -50.45
N SER A 359 -13.48 -13.28 -49.96
CA SER A 359 -12.13 -13.85 -49.90
C SER A 359 -11.23 -12.92 -49.06
N SER A 360 -10.07 -13.46 -48.60
CA SER A 360 -8.82 -12.77 -48.17
C SER A 360 -8.78 -12.04 -46.82
N SER A 361 -7.69 -11.99 -46.04
CA SER A 361 -6.46 -12.78 -45.83
C SER A 361 -5.72 -12.16 -44.62
N SER A 362 -4.68 -12.84 -44.11
CA SER A 362 -3.70 -12.49 -43.05
C SER A 362 -4.22 -12.64 -41.62
N ASP A 363 -3.98 -13.73 -40.87
CA ASP A 363 -2.83 -14.65 -40.72
C ASP A 363 -1.64 -14.02 -39.97
N TRP A 364 -1.51 -14.40 -38.68
CA TRP A 364 -0.32 -14.35 -37.84
C TRP A 364 -0.51 -15.32 -36.66
N ASP A 365 -0.21 -16.60 -36.92
CA ASP A 365 -0.05 -17.64 -35.90
C ASP A 365 1.34 -17.57 -35.22
N ILE A 366 1.35 -17.72 -33.90
CA ILE A 366 2.56 -17.88 -33.06
C ILE A 366 2.68 -19.38 -32.75
N PRO A 367 3.83 -20.04 -33.02
CA PRO A 367 3.97 -21.46 -32.78
C PRO A 367 4.29 -21.81 -31.33
N ASP A 368 3.58 -22.81 -30.82
CA ASP A 368 3.94 -23.63 -29.67
C ASP A 368 5.02 -24.67 -30.04
N ASP A 369 5.75 -25.12 -29.02
CA ASP A 369 6.57 -26.35 -28.94
C ASP A 369 8.11 -26.15 -28.89
N PHE A 370 8.65 -26.31 -27.68
CA PHE A 370 9.94 -26.97 -27.43
C PHE A 370 9.86 -27.72 -26.11
N GLY A 371 9.47 -29.00 -26.19
CA GLY A 371 9.66 -29.96 -25.12
C GLY A 371 11.10 -30.47 -24.98
N GLY A 372 11.38 -31.02 -23.80
CA GLY A 372 12.28 -32.18 -23.63
C GLY A 372 13.58 -31.96 -22.86
N GLY A 373 13.68 -32.56 -21.67
CA GLY A 373 14.95 -32.71 -20.95
C GLY A 373 14.80 -33.28 -19.54
N GLU A 374 14.60 -34.59 -19.44
CA GLU A 374 14.60 -35.39 -18.21
C GLU A 374 16.00 -35.46 -17.55
N SER A 375 16.06 -35.48 -16.22
CA SER A 375 17.03 -36.30 -15.47
C SER A 375 16.60 -36.43 -14.00
N GLY A 376 16.42 -37.68 -13.55
CA GLY A 376 15.96 -38.03 -12.21
C GLY A 376 17.05 -38.23 -11.15
N GLY A 377 16.59 -38.67 -9.98
CA GLY A 377 17.37 -39.02 -8.78
C GLY A 377 16.79 -38.28 -7.58
N GLY A 378 16.19 -38.89 -6.56
CA GLY A 378 16.39 -40.21 -5.97
C GLY A 378 16.52 -39.97 -4.46
N GLY A 379 15.45 -40.29 -3.71
CA GLY A 379 15.38 -40.03 -2.28
C GLY A 379 16.33 -40.90 -1.46
N ALA A 380 16.72 -40.40 -0.28
CA ALA A 380 17.22 -41.21 0.82
C ALA A 380 16.79 -40.56 2.13
N SER A 381 15.85 -41.22 2.80
CA SER A 381 15.64 -41.16 4.24
C SER A 381 16.81 -41.84 4.95
N SER A 382 17.25 -41.29 6.07
CA SER A 382 17.91 -42.07 7.11
C SER A 382 17.53 -41.54 8.48
N ASP A 383 16.74 -42.34 9.18
CA ASP A 383 16.76 -42.44 10.62
C ASP A 383 18.20 -42.77 11.07
N TYR A 384 18.72 -42.01 12.04
CA TYR A 384 19.46 -42.45 13.23
C TYR A 384 19.83 -41.25 14.10
#